data_AF-A0A2S6I7A8-F1
#
_entry.id   AF-A0A2S6I7A8-F1
#
_cell.length_a   1.000
_cell.length_b   1.000
_cell.length_c   1.000
_cell.angle_alpha   90.00
_cell.angle_beta   90.00
_cell.angle_gamma   90.00
#
_symmetry.space_group_name_H-M   'P 1'
#
loop_
_entity.id
_entity.type
_entity.pdbx_description
1 polymer ?
#
loop_
_entity_poly.entity_id
_entity_poly.type
_entity_poly.pdbx_seq_one_letter_code
_entity_poly.pdbx_strand_id
1 'polypeptide(L)'
;MKNGSFTSLHLSNLADQAERFMLMTYERLPRSLVLHNDSWALSLAAHSLEIALRRPGVSPDLPHLARAVAFLEACRYWGQGSELRGWKEVAREFRDWTGPDYLNLQLTLATVLPDGSSNLRAEVADVLYDAKLAQRLLSGAEGAELTWLENRYALDTGQGPRRAMNRTDALAQYLDELRQARFRDGELRRRYQHTHSAVLLDLQKLVDRLERKKPGLLPAPGEKAKSEGVLDGIENGPTRQASQTYFRTIFRNQIQFKRMADQKAAIMVSVNALLIGVLITFVSYRNWAQTSPEILLPVVVFIACALASLVYALIASRPHSRKGEEKNLAFYGTVSKLDRQEFTRRMEETLLNPEALYGNLIGDLHGLSQIIDRKYRLLKIAYNIFLVGLAASVSLVLAIVYLV
;
A
#
# COMPACT_ATOMS: atom_id res chain seq x y z
N MET A 1 -17.31 37.53 -11.99
CA MET A 1 -16.45 36.39 -11.60
C MET A 1 -16.22 35.58 -12.87
N LYS A 2 -15.00 35.62 -13.43
CA LYS A 2 -14.70 34.99 -14.72
C LYS A 2 -14.77 33.47 -14.57
N ASN A 3 -15.57 32.82 -15.41
CA ASN A 3 -15.52 31.38 -15.67
C ASN A 3 -14.12 31.04 -16.20
N GLY A 4 -13.19 30.75 -15.30
CA GLY A 4 -11.88 30.21 -15.68
C GLY A 4 -12.07 28.74 -16.01
N SER A 5 -11.91 28.36 -17.28
CA SER A 5 -11.76 26.95 -17.62
C SER A 5 -10.56 26.40 -16.87
N PHE A 6 -10.75 25.34 -16.08
CA PHE A 6 -9.63 24.65 -15.46
C PHE A 6 -8.74 24.08 -16.55
N THR A 7 -7.43 24.20 -16.38
CA THR A 7 -6.49 23.47 -17.22
C THR A 7 -6.40 22.01 -16.77
N SER A 8 -6.00 21.12 -17.67
CA SER A 8 -5.71 19.71 -17.33
C SER A 8 -4.76 19.57 -16.14
N LEU A 9 -3.80 20.50 -15.98
CA LEU A 9 -2.90 20.55 -14.84
C LEU A 9 -3.62 20.73 -13.49
N HIS A 10 -4.66 21.57 -13.44
CA HIS A 10 -5.43 21.77 -12.21
C HIS A 10 -6.21 20.51 -11.81
N LEU A 11 -6.79 19.81 -12.80
CA LEU A 11 -7.50 18.55 -12.56
C LEU A 11 -6.53 17.41 -12.22
N SER A 12 -5.34 17.39 -12.82
CA SER A 12 -4.28 16.47 -12.42
C SER A 12 -3.88 16.68 -10.96
N ASN A 13 -3.68 17.93 -10.54
CA ASN A 13 -3.39 18.28 -9.15
C ASN A 13 -4.52 17.85 -8.21
N LEU A 14 -5.79 18.01 -8.61
CA LEU A 14 -6.93 17.52 -7.84
C LEU A 14 -6.90 15.99 -7.68
N ALA A 15 -6.56 15.25 -8.74
CA ALA A 15 -6.44 13.79 -8.68
C ALA A 15 -5.29 13.35 -7.76
N ASP A 16 -4.16 14.08 -7.76
CA ASP A 16 -3.05 13.81 -6.84
C ASP A 16 -3.43 14.13 -5.38
N GLN A 17 -4.27 15.15 -5.15
CA GLN A 17 -4.83 15.39 -3.82
C GLN A 17 -5.80 14.27 -3.40
N ALA A 18 -6.62 13.75 -4.33
CA ALA A 18 -7.50 12.61 -4.05
C ALA A 18 -6.70 11.34 -3.69
N GLU A 19 -5.55 11.11 -4.31
CA GLU A 19 -4.63 10.04 -3.95
C GLU A 19 -4.10 10.19 -2.52
N ARG A 20 -3.60 11.39 -2.16
CA ARG A 20 -3.09 11.67 -0.81
C ARG A 20 -4.18 11.52 0.25
N PHE A 21 -5.37 12.02 -0.04
CA PHE A 21 -6.54 11.86 0.82
C PHE A 21 -6.88 10.39 1.01
N MET A 22 -6.89 9.60 -0.07
CA MET A 22 -7.11 8.15 -0.04
C MET A 22 -6.07 7.44 0.84
N LEU A 23 -4.78 7.67 0.63
CA LEU A 23 -3.72 7.02 1.41
C LEU A 23 -3.82 7.37 2.91
N MET A 24 -4.04 8.64 3.23
CA MET A 24 -4.23 9.09 4.60
C MET A 24 -5.48 8.46 5.25
N THR A 25 -6.58 8.34 4.50
CA THR A 25 -7.81 7.71 4.99
C THR A 25 -7.58 6.23 5.28
N TYR A 26 -6.85 5.54 4.41
CA TYR A 26 -6.50 4.13 4.61
C TYR A 26 -5.58 3.92 5.81
N GLU A 27 -4.54 4.75 5.98
CA GLU A 27 -3.60 4.66 7.12
C GLU A 27 -4.29 4.87 8.48
N ARG A 28 -5.40 5.60 8.50
CA ARG A 28 -6.21 5.83 9.72
C ARG A 28 -7.15 4.68 10.05
N LEU A 29 -7.30 3.69 9.16
CA LEU A 29 -8.16 2.56 9.44
C LEU A 29 -7.61 1.75 10.63
N PRO A 30 -8.51 1.27 11.51
CA PRO A 30 -8.09 0.44 12.65
C PRO A 30 -7.56 -0.94 12.21
N ARG A 31 -7.74 -1.32 10.94
CA ARG A 31 -7.32 -2.60 10.39
C ARG A 31 -6.98 -2.50 8.91
N SER A 32 -6.06 -3.34 8.47
CA SER A 32 -5.80 -3.56 7.05
C SER A 32 -6.90 -4.42 6.43
N LEU A 33 -7.42 -4.01 5.27
CA LEU A 33 -8.36 -4.79 4.48
C LEU A 33 -7.63 -5.79 3.59
N VAL A 34 -8.26 -6.93 3.33
CA VAL A 34 -7.64 -8.03 2.59
C VAL A 34 -7.72 -7.78 1.08
N LEU A 35 -8.88 -7.34 0.60
CA LEU A 35 -9.13 -7.00 -0.81
C LEU A 35 -9.06 -5.48 -1.01
N HIS A 36 -9.91 -4.72 -0.34
CA HIS A 36 -10.06 -3.27 -0.57
C HIS A 36 -8.99 -2.47 0.17
N ASN A 37 -7.72 -2.82 -0.02
CA ASN A 37 -6.57 -2.10 0.52
C ASN A 37 -6.13 -0.92 -0.38
N ASP A 38 -5.14 -0.16 0.09
CA ASP A 38 -4.47 0.90 -0.66
C ASP A 38 -3.98 0.47 -2.04
N SER A 39 -3.39 -0.73 -2.16
CA SER A 39 -2.88 -1.23 -3.45
C SER A 39 -4.01 -1.51 -4.46
N TRP A 40 -5.16 -2.00 -3.98
CA TRP A 40 -6.37 -2.14 -4.79
C TRP A 40 -6.91 -0.78 -5.24
N ALA A 41 -6.92 0.20 -4.34
CA ALA A 41 -7.36 1.58 -4.62
C ALA A 41 -6.49 2.26 -5.69
N LEU A 42 -5.16 2.15 -5.55
CA LEU A 42 -4.19 2.66 -6.53
C LEU A 42 -4.38 1.98 -7.89
N SER A 43 -4.59 0.66 -7.89
CA SER A 43 -4.88 -0.07 -9.12
C SER A 43 -6.19 0.40 -9.75
N LEU A 44 -7.24 0.66 -8.98
CA LEU A 44 -8.54 1.09 -9.51
C LEU A 44 -8.39 2.44 -10.22
N ALA A 45 -7.71 3.39 -9.57
CA ALA A 45 -7.45 4.70 -10.13
C ALA A 45 -6.56 4.65 -11.38
N ALA A 46 -5.56 3.77 -11.41
CA ALA A 46 -4.73 3.55 -12.60
C ALA A 46 -5.54 2.99 -13.78
N HIS A 47 -6.40 1.99 -13.54
CA HIS A 47 -7.29 1.45 -14.58
C HIS A 47 -8.28 2.51 -15.07
N SER A 48 -8.87 3.30 -14.17
CA SER A 48 -9.77 4.39 -14.56
C SER A 48 -9.07 5.45 -15.42
N LEU A 49 -7.83 5.83 -15.07
CA LEU A 49 -7.03 6.75 -15.86
C LEU A 49 -6.73 6.17 -17.26
N GLU A 50 -6.25 4.93 -17.32
CA GLU A 50 -5.88 4.28 -18.59
C GLU A 50 -7.08 4.12 -19.52
N ILE A 51 -8.23 3.67 -18.98
CA ILE A 51 -9.46 3.52 -19.75
C ILE A 51 -9.91 4.88 -20.29
N ALA A 52 -9.90 5.93 -19.46
CA ALA A 52 -10.29 7.27 -19.90
C ALA A 52 -9.35 7.83 -20.99
N LEU A 53 -8.03 7.64 -20.87
CA LEU A 53 -7.05 8.13 -21.85
C LEU A 53 -7.19 7.46 -23.22
N ARG A 54 -7.68 6.22 -23.27
CA ARG A 54 -7.83 5.45 -24.50
C ARG A 54 -9.14 5.75 -25.25
N ARG A 55 -10.09 6.46 -24.64
CA ARG A 55 -11.36 6.76 -25.31
C ARG A 55 -11.18 7.83 -26.40
N PRO A 56 -11.59 7.56 -27.65
CA PRO A 56 -11.45 8.53 -28.73
C PRO A 56 -12.45 9.70 -28.56
N GLY A 57 -11.99 10.93 -28.78
CA GLY A 57 -12.85 12.12 -28.84
C GLY A 57 -13.40 12.64 -27.51
N VAL A 58 -12.87 12.17 -26.37
CA VAL A 58 -13.30 12.61 -25.04
C VAL A 58 -12.64 13.91 -24.58
N SER A 59 -13.28 14.59 -23.63
CA SER A 59 -12.74 15.81 -23.01
C SER A 59 -11.38 15.53 -22.35
N PRO A 60 -10.40 16.45 -22.44
CA PRO A 60 -9.12 16.35 -21.72
C PRO A 60 -9.30 16.29 -20.19
N ASP A 61 -10.46 16.65 -19.68
CA ASP A 61 -10.78 16.64 -18.25
C ASP A 61 -11.15 15.23 -17.75
N LEU A 62 -11.66 14.36 -18.62
CA LEU A 62 -12.19 13.04 -18.27
C LEU A 62 -11.18 12.16 -17.52
N PRO A 63 -9.92 12.01 -17.95
CA PRO A 63 -8.98 11.09 -17.30
C PRO A 63 -8.66 11.49 -15.86
N HIS A 64 -8.49 12.79 -15.60
CA HIS A 64 -8.18 13.29 -14.27
C HIS A 64 -9.39 13.20 -13.33
N LEU A 65 -10.58 13.52 -13.83
CA LEU A 65 -11.83 13.37 -13.07
C LEU A 65 -12.12 11.90 -12.77
N ALA A 66 -11.95 10.99 -13.74
CA ALA A 66 -12.14 9.57 -13.53
C ALA A 66 -11.15 9.00 -12.49
N ARG A 67 -9.87 9.41 -12.54
CA ARG A 67 -8.86 9.03 -11.54
C ARG A 67 -9.23 9.53 -10.14
N ALA A 68 -9.64 10.80 -10.01
CA ALA A 68 -10.06 11.36 -8.72
C ALA A 68 -11.29 10.63 -8.15
N VAL A 69 -12.31 10.38 -8.99
CA VAL A 69 -13.52 9.66 -8.60
C VAL A 69 -13.21 8.21 -8.19
N ALA A 70 -12.26 7.54 -8.85
CA ALA A 70 -11.82 6.20 -8.47
C ALA A 70 -11.18 6.14 -7.06
N PHE A 71 -10.39 7.15 -6.68
CA PHE A 71 -9.86 7.25 -5.31
C PHE A 71 -10.96 7.47 -4.28
N LEU A 72 -11.92 8.34 -4.58
CA LEU A 72 -13.06 8.57 -3.69
C LEU A 72 -13.94 7.31 -3.58
N GLU A 73 -14.13 6.58 -4.68
CA GLU A 73 -14.83 5.30 -4.66
C GLU A 73 -14.13 4.30 -3.73
N ALA A 74 -12.80 4.23 -3.76
CA ALA A 74 -12.08 3.33 -2.86
C ALA A 74 -12.30 3.70 -1.39
N CYS A 75 -12.32 4.99 -1.06
CA CYS A 75 -12.61 5.47 0.29
C CYS A 75 -14.02 5.05 0.78
N ARG A 76 -14.95 4.75 -0.13
CA ARG A 76 -16.30 4.28 0.25
C ARG A 76 -16.28 2.87 0.86
N TYR A 77 -15.26 2.07 0.59
CA TYR A 77 -15.09 0.74 1.20
C TYR A 77 -14.54 0.81 2.64
N TRP A 78 -14.18 2.00 3.12
CA TRP A 78 -13.48 2.22 4.39
C TRP A 78 -14.37 2.81 5.49
N GLY A 79 -15.62 2.36 5.53
CA GLY A 79 -16.60 2.76 6.55
C GLY A 79 -16.47 1.98 7.86
N GLN A 80 -17.18 2.45 8.88
CA GLN A 80 -17.43 1.65 10.09
C GLN A 80 -18.57 0.68 9.80
N GLY A 81 -18.27 -0.45 9.16
CA GLY A 81 -19.28 -1.42 8.77
C GLY A 81 -18.98 -2.11 7.44
N SER A 82 -19.90 -2.98 7.00
CA SER A 82 -19.90 -3.63 5.69
C SER A 82 -20.63 -2.82 4.64
N GLU A 83 -21.31 -1.75 5.04
CA GLU A 83 -22.00 -0.87 4.10
C GLU A 83 -21.03 0.13 3.50
N LEU A 84 -21.14 0.30 2.18
CA LEU A 84 -20.39 1.31 1.44
C LEU A 84 -20.80 2.70 1.90
N ARG A 85 -19.81 3.53 2.25
CA ARG A 85 -20.04 4.93 2.60
C ARG A 85 -20.71 5.69 1.45
N GLY A 86 -21.47 6.71 1.78
CA GLY A 86 -22.16 7.53 0.78
C GLY A 86 -21.19 8.40 -0.03
N TRP A 87 -21.47 8.61 -1.32
CA TRP A 87 -20.69 9.53 -2.15
C TRP A 87 -20.63 10.96 -1.58
N LYS A 88 -21.76 11.46 -1.09
CA LYS A 88 -21.86 12.81 -0.49
C LYS A 88 -20.99 12.97 0.75
N GLU A 89 -20.85 11.90 1.53
CA GLU A 89 -20.05 11.87 2.75
C GLU A 89 -18.56 11.96 2.41
N VAL A 90 -18.07 11.03 1.58
CA VAL A 90 -16.66 10.98 1.16
C VAL A 90 -16.26 12.25 0.40
N ALA A 91 -17.11 12.76 -0.48
CA ALA A 91 -16.83 14.00 -1.22
C ALA A 91 -16.83 15.25 -0.31
N ARG A 92 -17.57 15.24 0.81
CA ARG A 92 -17.52 16.31 1.81
C ARG A 92 -16.19 16.26 2.57
N GLU A 93 -15.82 15.09 3.07
CA GLU A 93 -14.53 14.91 3.78
C GLU A 93 -13.33 15.28 2.92
N PHE A 94 -13.34 14.88 1.65
CA PHE A 94 -12.27 15.23 0.73
C PHE A 94 -12.17 16.76 0.52
N ARG A 95 -13.31 17.44 0.38
CA ARG A 95 -13.37 18.90 0.26
C ARG A 95 -12.83 19.59 1.50
N ASP A 96 -13.28 19.16 2.67
CA ASP A 96 -12.85 19.70 3.96
C ASP A 96 -11.33 19.49 4.16
N TRP A 97 -10.80 18.35 3.70
CA TRP A 97 -9.37 18.05 3.76
C TRP A 97 -8.53 18.91 2.81
N THR A 98 -8.98 19.16 1.58
CA THR A 98 -8.24 20.01 0.62
C THR A 98 -8.26 21.50 0.94
N GLY A 99 -9.26 21.95 1.73
CA GLY A 99 -9.40 23.35 2.10
C GLY A 99 -9.98 24.25 0.99
N PRO A 100 -10.10 25.56 1.27
CA PRO A 100 -10.83 26.52 0.42
C PRO A 100 -10.18 26.76 -0.95
N ASP A 101 -8.86 26.59 -1.07
CA ASP A 101 -8.11 26.81 -2.32
C ASP A 101 -8.56 25.86 -3.45
N TYR A 102 -9.11 24.70 -3.08
CA TYR A 102 -9.61 23.69 -4.01
C TYR A 102 -11.12 23.78 -4.26
N LEU A 103 -11.83 24.77 -3.69
CA LEU A 103 -13.29 24.82 -3.70
C LEU A 103 -13.89 24.67 -5.10
N ASN A 104 -13.39 25.42 -6.09
CA ASN A 104 -13.96 25.37 -7.43
C ASN A 104 -13.67 24.03 -8.13
N LEU A 105 -12.51 23.42 -7.89
CA LEU A 105 -12.18 22.08 -8.39
C LEU A 105 -13.05 21.00 -7.74
N GLN A 106 -13.35 21.14 -6.46
CA GLN A 106 -14.26 20.26 -5.73
C GLN A 106 -15.70 20.39 -6.22
N LEU A 107 -16.14 21.61 -6.60
CA LEU A 107 -17.44 21.81 -7.23
C LEU A 107 -17.49 21.11 -8.59
N THR A 108 -16.45 21.24 -9.42
CA THR A 108 -16.34 20.49 -10.69
C THR A 108 -16.41 18.99 -10.46
N LEU A 109 -15.66 18.45 -9.49
CA LEU A 109 -15.71 17.04 -9.13
C LEU A 109 -17.11 16.61 -8.70
N ALA A 110 -17.78 17.40 -7.86
CA ALA A 110 -19.14 17.12 -7.42
C ALA A 110 -20.14 17.04 -8.58
N THR A 111 -19.93 17.79 -9.67
CA THR A 111 -20.81 17.73 -10.85
C THR A 111 -20.72 16.42 -11.64
N VAL A 112 -19.63 15.66 -11.51
CA VAL A 112 -19.43 14.35 -12.19
C VAL A 112 -19.69 13.13 -11.28
N LEU A 113 -19.99 13.35 -10.00
CA LEU A 113 -20.46 12.31 -9.09
C LEU A 113 -21.91 11.89 -9.41
N PRO A 114 -22.44 10.77 -8.87
CA PRO A 114 -23.74 10.24 -9.26
C PRO A 114 -24.92 11.23 -9.19
N ASP A 115 -24.92 12.13 -8.19
CA ASP A 115 -25.94 13.17 -7.98
C ASP A 115 -25.65 14.49 -8.72
N GLY A 116 -24.59 14.53 -9.53
CA GLY A 116 -24.16 15.71 -10.27
C GLY A 116 -24.95 15.92 -11.58
N SER A 117 -24.76 17.10 -12.18
CA SER A 117 -25.46 17.54 -13.39
C SER A 117 -24.58 17.60 -14.65
N SER A 118 -23.28 17.28 -14.56
CA SER A 118 -22.35 17.42 -15.68
C SER A 118 -22.61 16.41 -16.79
N ASN A 119 -22.34 16.83 -18.03
CA ASN A 119 -22.36 15.96 -19.21
C ASN A 119 -21.31 14.83 -19.10
N LEU A 120 -20.18 15.09 -18.41
CA LEU A 120 -19.12 14.10 -18.19
C LEU A 120 -19.48 13.06 -17.12
N ARG A 121 -20.59 13.24 -16.38
CA ARG A 121 -20.99 12.32 -15.30
C ARG A 121 -21.20 10.90 -15.81
N ALA A 122 -21.87 10.74 -16.95
CA ALA A 122 -22.12 9.43 -17.54
C ALA A 122 -20.81 8.77 -17.97
N GLU A 123 -19.91 9.53 -18.61
CA GLU A 123 -18.60 9.04 -19.05
C GLU A 123 -17.73 8.60 -17.86
N VAL A 124 -17.64 9.42 -16.81
CA VAL A 124 -16.91 9.09 -15.58
C VAL A 124 -17.49 7.84 -14.91
N ALA A 125 -18.82 7.74 -14.83
CA ALA A 125 -19.49 6.57 -14.28
C ALA A 125 -19.21 5.30 -15.11
N ASP A 126 -19.15 5.43 -16.44
CA ASP A 126 -18.83 4.32 -17.33
C ASP A 126 -17.38 3.86 -17.17
N VAL A 127 -16.44 4.80 -17.13
CA VAL A 127 -15.01 4.51 -16.90
C VAL A 127 -14.81 3.83 -15.55
N LEU A 128 -15.44 4.34 -14.49
CA LEU A 128 -15.33 3.75 -13.16
C LEU A 128 -15.91 2.33 -13.13
N TYR A 129 -17.06 2.12 -13.77
CA TYR A 129 -17.68 0.80 -13.86
C TYR A 129 -16.78 -0.19 -14.61
N ASP A 130 -16.24 0.21 -15.77
CA ASP A 130 -15.36 -0.64 -16.56
C ASP A 130 -14.04 -0.95 -15.83
N ALA A 131 -13.49 0.01 -15.08
CA ALA A 131 -12.29 -0.20 -14.26
C ALA A 131 -12.53 -1.23 -13.15
N LYS A 132 -13.67 -1.13 -12.43
CA LYS A 132 -14.04 -2.14 -11.42
C LYS A 132 -14.25 -3.51 -12.03
N LEU A 133 -14.92 -3.58 -13.19
CA LEU A 133 -15.15 -4.85 -13.88
C LEU A 133 -13.83 -5.47 -14.32
N ALA A 134 -12.90 -4.67 -14.87
CA ALA A 134 -11.57 -5.14 -15.22
C ALA A 134 -10.84 -5.74 -14.01
N GLN A 135 -10.84 -5.05 -12.86
CA GLN A 135 -10.23 -5.58 -11.63
C GLN A 135 -10.90 -6.88 -11.14
N ARG A 136 -12.23 -6.94 -11.15
CA ARG A 136 -12.97 -8.15 -10.77
C ARG A 136 -12.67 -9.34 -11.68
N LEU A 137 -12.48 -9.08 -12.98
CA LEU A 137 -12.08 -10.11 -13.94
C LEU A 137 -10.63 -10.55 -13.76
N LEU A 138 -9.71 -9.60 -13.60
CA LEU A 138 -8.28 -9.89 -13.40
C LEU A 138 -8.00 -10.64 -12.10
N SER A 139 -8.80 -10.38 -11.06
CA SER A 139 -8.72 -11.10 -9.78
C SER A 139 -9.43 -12.46 -9.80
N GLY A 140 -10.40 -12.67 -10.69
CA GLY A 140 -11.05 -13.95 -10.93
C GLY A 140 -11.55 -14.65 -9.66
N ALA A 141 -11.20 -15.94 -9.52
CA ALA A 141 -11.54 -16.73 -8.34
C ALA A 141 -10.88 -16.24 -7.05
N GLU A 142 -9.64 -15.72 -7.14
CA GLU A 142 -8.94 -15.16 -5.99
C GLU A 142 -9.68 -13.93 -5.45
N GLY A 143 -10.15 -13.04 -6.33
CA GLY A 143 -10.95 -11.87 -5.95
C GLY A 143 -12.25 -12.24 -5.23
N ALA A 144 -12.91 -13.31 -5.68
CA ALA A 144 -14.11 -13.84 -5.03
C ALA A 144 -13.83 -14.33 -3.60
N GLU A 145 -12.74 -15.08 -3.41
CA GLU A 145 -12.30 -15.57 -2.09
C GLU A 145 -11.90 -14.42 -1.16
N LEU A 146 -11.15 -13.43 -1.66
CA LEU A 146 -10.74 -12.26 -0.88
C LEU A 146 -11.95 -11.41 -0.47
N THR A 147 -12.94 -11.27 -1.34
CA THR A 147 -14.22 -10.60 -1.02
C THR A 147 -14.96 -11.35 0.09
N TRP A 148 -15.04 -12.68 0.00
CA TRP A 148 -15.66 -13.51 1.04
C TRP A 148 -14.91 -13.41 2.39
N LEU A 149 -13.57 -13.49 2.37
CA LEU A 149 -12.74 -13.36 3.57
C LEU A 149 -12.91 -11.99 4.23
N GLU A 150 -12.92 -10.92 3.45
CA GLU A 150 -13.10 -9.56 3.98
C GLU A 150 -14.46 -9.40 4.66
N ASN A 151 -15.54 -9.87 4.03
CA ASN A 151 -16.88 -9.88 4.62
C ASN A 151 -16.94 -10.72 5.90
N ARG A 152 -16.21 -11.84 5.96
CA ARG A 152 -16.11 -12.69 7.15
C ARG A 152 -15.38 -12.00 8.30
N TYR A 153 -14.24 -11.37 8.05
CA TYR A 153 -13.54 -10.61 9.09
C TYR A 153 -14.35 -9.41 9.58
N ALA A 154 -15.14 -8.78 8.71
CA ALA A 154 -16.05 -7.72 9.11
C ALA A 154 -17.12 -8.23 10.09
N LEU A 155 -17.68 -9.42 9.84
CA LEU A 155 -18.67 -10.08 10.73
C LEU A 155 -18.12 -10.34 12.13
N ASP A 156 -16.94 -10.92 12.23
CA ASP A 156 -16.32 -11.26 13.53
C ASP A 156 -16.10 -10.02 14.42
N THR A 157 -15.91 -8.85 13.80
CA THR A 157 -15.78 -7.56 14.48
C THR A 157 -17.11 -6.84 14.78
N GLY A 158 -18.26 -7.48 14.48
CA GLY A 158 -19.58 -6.86 14.65
C GLY A 158 -19.91 -5.76 13.63
N GLN A 159 -19.10 -5.66 12.57
CA GLN A 159 -19.20 -4.63 11.52
C GLN A 159 -19.69 -5.23 10.19
N GLY A 160 -19.92 -6.53 10.10
CA GLY A 160 -20.28 -7.22 8.87
C GLY A 160 -21.77 -7.18 8.52
N PRO A 161 -22.17 -7.78 7.38
CA PRO A 161 -23.58 -7.98 7.04
C PRO A 161 -24.33 -8.73 8.15
N ARG A 162 -25.67 -8.69 8.19
CA ARG A 162 -26.43 -9.35 9.28
C ARG A 162 -26.24 -10.88 9.34
N ARG A 163 -25.75 -11.51 8.26
CA ARG A 163 -25.59 -12.96 8.16
C ARG A 163 -24.30 -13.33 7.44
N ALA A 164 -23.59 -14.31 7.99
CA ALA A 164 -22.46 -14.95 7.33
C ALA A 164 -22.93 -15.69 6.08
N MET A 165 -22.38 -15.33 4.92
CA MET A 165 -22.53 -16.14 3.71
C MET A 165 -21.54 -17.29 3.75
N ASN A 166 -22.03 -18.49 3.40
CA ASN A 166 -21.14 -19.62 3.17
C ASN A 166 -20.21 -19.31 2.00
N ARG A 167 -19.01 -19.87 2.05
CA ARG A 167 -18.00 -19.70 0.99
C ARG A 167 -18.55 -20.06 -0.39
N THR A 168 -19.27 -21.19 -0.50
CA THR A 168 -19.92 -21.62 -1.76
C THR A 168 -20.87 -20.56 -2.31
N ASP A 169 -21.71 -20.03 -1.44
CA ASP A 169 -22.80 -19.14 -1.82
C ASP A 169 -22.24 -17.77 -2.22
N ALA A 170 -21.17 -17.32 -1.55
CA ALA A 170 -20.44 -16.11 -1.92
C ALA A 170 -19.77 -16.23 -3.29
N LEU A 171 -19.12 -17.37 -3.58
CA LEU A 171 -18.49 -17.59 -4.89
C LEU A 171 -19.53 -17.77 -6.00
N ALA A 172 -20.65 -18.43 -5.73
CA ALA A 172 -21.76 -18.56 -6.67
C ALA A 172 -22.36 -17.18 -7.00
N GLN A 173 -22.61 -16.34 -5.99
CA GLN A 173 -23.08 -14.97 -6.22
C GLN A 173 -22.07 -14.16 -7.04
N TYR A 174 -20.77 -14.24 -6.72
CA TYR A 174 -19.73 -13.54 -7.47
C TYR A 174 -19.68 -13.96 -8.95
N LEU A 175 -19.86 -15.26 -9.20
CA LEU A 175 -19.94 -15.81 -10.56
C LEU A 175 -21.16 -15.28 -11.32
N ASP A 176 -22.33 -15.25 -10.69
CA ASP A 176 -23.55 -14.75 -11.33
C ASP A 176 -23.48 -13.24 -11.62
N GLU A 177 -22.89 -12.46 -10.72
CA GLU A 177 -22.61 -11.04 -10.98
C GLU A 177 -21.67 -10.86 -12.19
N LEU A 178 -20.60 -11.66 -12.30
CA LEU A 178 -19.67 -11.60 -13.43
C LEU A 178 -20.28 -12.11 -14.74
N ARG A 179 -21.25 -13.02 -14.72
CA ARG A 179 -21.99 -13.46 -15.92
C ARG A 179 -22.84 -12.35 -16.51
N GLN A 180 -23.47 -11.56 -15.65
CA GLN A 180 -24.35 -10.47 -16.06
C GLN A 180 -23.58 -9.20 -16.42
N ALA A 181 -22.40 -9.00 -15.82
CA ALA A 181 -21.58 -7.83 -16.08
C ALA A 181 -21.04 -7.80 -17.52
N ARG A 182 -21.18 -6.65 -18.18
CA ARG A 182 -20.60 -6.36 -19.50
C ARG A 182 -19.88 -5.04 -19.46
N PHE A 183 -18.70 -4.95 -20.07
CA PHE A 183 -18.01 -3.69 -20.31
C PHE A 183 -18.90 -2.73 -21.10
N ARG A 184 -18.97 -1.48 -20.67
CA ARG A 184 -19.70 -0.40 -21.36
C ARG A 184 -18.92 0.06 -22.59
N ASP A 185 -17.60 0.11 -22.50
CA ASP A 185 -16.72 0.29 -23.63
C ASP A 185 -16.67 -0.95 -24.55
N GLY A 186 -16.96 -0.75 -25.84
CA GLY A 186 -16.95 -1.81 -26.85
C GLY A 186 -15.57 -2.36 -27.17
N GLU A 187 -14.51 -1.56 -27.07
CA GLU A 187 -13.13 -2.00 -27.30
C GLU A 187 -12.65 -2.89 -26.15
N LEU A 188 -12.89 -2.46 -24.91
CA LEU A 188 -12.60 -3.27 -23.72
C LEU A 188 -13.36 -4.60 -23.77
N ARG A 189 -14.62 -4.59 -24.20
CA ARG A 189 -15.42 -5.81 -24.35
C ARG A 189 -14.75 -6.82 -25.28
N ARG A 190 -14.20 -6.38 -26.42
CA ARG A 190 -13.47 -7.26 -27.36
C ARG A 190 -12.16 -7.74 -26.74
N ARG A 191 -11.39 -6.84 -26.13
CA ARG A 191 -10.07 -7.16 -25.54
C ARG A 191 -10.17 -8.17 -24.40
N TYR A 192 -11.17 -8.04 -23.54
CA TYR A 192 -11.35 -8.90 -22.36
C TYR A 192 -12.26 -10.10 -22.61
N GLN A 193 -12.81 -10.30 -23.82
CA GLN A 193 -13.75 -11.39 -24.10
C GLN A 193 -13.19 -12.78 -23.78
N HIS A 194 -11.93 -13.03 -24.16
CA HIS A 194 -11.27 -14.31 -23.88
C HIS A 194 -10.98 -14.49 -22.38
N THR A 195 -10.44 -13.45 -21.73
CA THR A 195 -10.16 -13.45 -20.28
C THR A 195 -11.44 -13.67 -19.47
N HIS A 196 -12.53 -12.99 -19.86
CA HIS A 196 -13.84 -13.11 -19.22
C HIS A 196 -14.37 -14.53 -19.31
N SER A 197 -14.31 -15.14 -20.49
CA SER A 197 -14.76 -16.52 -20.71
C SER A 197 -13.95 -17.53 -19.89
N ALA A 198 -12.62 -17.36 -19.82
CA ALA A 198 -11.74 -18.22 -19.04
C ALA A 198 -12.02 -18.12 -17.53
N VAL A 199 -12.14 -16.90 -17.01
CA VAL A 199 -12.42 -16.63 -15.59
C VAL A 199 -13.77 -17.20 -15.17
N LEU A 200 -14.82 -17.06 -16.00
CA LEU A 200 -16.12 -17.64 -15.74
C LEU A 200 -16.08 -19.17 -15.68
N LEU A 201 -15.31 -19.81 -16.57
CA LEU A 201 -15.15 -21.26 -16.58
C LEU A 201 -14.42 -21.75 -15.33
N ASP A 202 -13.35 -21.08 -14.92
CA ASP A 202 -12.57 -21.45 -13.74
C ASP A 202 -13.37 -21.27 -12.45
N LEU A 203 -14.11 -20.16 -12.33
CA LEU A 203 -15.04 -19.93 -11.23
C LEU A 203 -16.15 -20.98 -11.19
N GLN A 204 -16.76 -21.32 -12.33
CA GLN A 204 -17.78 -22.37 -12.41
C GLN A 204 -17.24 -23.71 -11.92
N LYS A 205 -16.06 -24.14 -12.41
CA LYS A 205 -15.40 -25.38 -11.97
C LYS A 205 -15.10 -25.37 -10.47
N LEU A 206 -14.79 -24.21 -9.90
CA LEU A 206 -14.54 -24.06 -8.48
C LEU A 206 -15.85 -24.24 -7.68
N VAL A 207 -16.91 -23.53 -8.06
CA VAL A 207 -18.24 -23.64 -7.44
C VAL A 207 -18.74 -25.09 -7.51
N ASP A 208 -18.70 -25.73 -8.69
CA ASP A 208 -19.11 -27.12 -8.87
C ASP A 208 -18.35 -28.10 -7.94
N ARG A 209 -17.03 -27.89 -7.79
CA ARG A 209 -16.21 -28.72 -6.88
C ARG A 209 -16.60 -28.53 -5.43
N LEU A 210 -16.95 -27.32 -5.01
CA LEU A 210 -17.37 -27.05 -3.64
C LEU A 210 -18.78 -27.57 -3.37
N GLU A 211 -19.68 -27.48 -4.34
CA GLU A 211 -21.02 -28.05 -4.23
C GLU A 211 -20.98 -29.58 -4.13
N ARG A 212 -20.13 -30.24 -4.93
CA ARG A 212 -19.90 -31.70 -4.84
C ARG A 212 -19.31 -32.14 -3.50
N LYS A 213 -18.63 -31.24 -2.78
CA LYS A 213 -18.06 -31.48 -1.44
C LYS A 213 -19.06 -31.22 -0.30
N LYS A 214 -20.31 -30.82 -0.56
CA LYS A 214 -21.36 -30.76 0.49
C LYS A 214 -21.61 -32.19 1.01
N PRO A 215 -21.38 -32.48 2.31
CA PRO A 215 -21.53 -33.84 2.82
C PRO A 215 -23.01 -34.19 2.97
N GLY A 216 -23.48 -35.13 2.15
CA GLY A 216 -24.43 -36.14 2.61
C GLY A 216 -23.62 -37.29 3.20
N LEU A 217 -23.96 -37.66 4.45
CA LEU A 217 -23.33 -38.64 5.35
C LEU A 217 -22.09 -38.16 6.13
N LEU A 218 -22.23 -38.19 7.45
CA LEU A 218 -21.15 -38.05 8.43
C LEU A 218 -20.07 -39.12 8.18
N PRO A 219 -18.77 -38.81 8.38
CA PRO A 219 -17.76 -39.86 8.44
C PRO A 219 -17.93 -40.67 9.73
N ALA A 220 -17.71 -41.98 9.63
CA ALA A 220 -17.80 -42.93 10.73
C ALA A 220 -16.78 -42.61 11.84
N PRO A 221 -17.10 -42.87 13.12
CA PRO A 221 -16.20 -42.61 14.23
C PRO A 221 -15.10 -43.67 14.27
N GLY A 222 -13.91 -43.35 13.76
CA GLY A 222 -12.82 -44.31 13.77
C GLY A 222 -11.58 -43.95 12.97
N GLU A 223 -11.12 -42.70 13.01
CA GLU A 223 -9.74 -42.41 12.62
C GLU A 223 -9.09 -41.54 13.68
N LYS A 224 -8.10 -42.12 14.38
CA LYS A 224 -7.41 -41.52 15.51
C LYS A 224 -6.69 -40.27 15.04
N ALA A 225 -7.04 -39.13 15.62
CA ALA A 225 -6.28 -37.89 15.51
C ALA A 225 -4.83 -38.14 15.95
N LYS A 226 -3.92 -38.29 14.98
CA LYS A 226 -2.52 -37.92 15.18
C LYS A 226 -2.49 -36.41 15.29
N SER A 227 -1.65 -35.87 16.16
CA SER A 227 -1.51 -34.43 16.35
C SER A 227 -1.11 -33.76 15.04
N GLU A 228 -2.08 -33.29 14.27
CA GLU A 228 -1.85 -32.45 13.10
C GLU A 228 -1.27 -31.13 13.61
N GLY A 229 -0.06 -30.81 13.16
CA GLY A 229 0.56 -29.54 13.44
C GLY A 229 -0.32 -28.38 12.95
N VAL A 230 -0.34 -27.27 13.68
CA VAL A 230 -1.20 -26.10 13.39
C VAL A 230 -1.04 -25.58 11.95
N LEU A 231 0.10 -25.87 11.31
CA LEU A 231 0.47 -25.41 9.96
C LEU A 231 0.11 -26.40 8.83
N ASP A 232 -0.23 -27.65 9.16
CA ASP A 232 -0.48 -28.71 8.16
C ASP A 232 -1.79 -28.48 7.37
N GLY A 233 -2.77 -27.84 8.02
CA GLY A 233 -4.03 -27.42 7.40
C GLY A 233 -3.90 -26.24 6.41
N ILE A 234 -2.74 -25.58 6.36
CA ILE A 234 -2.52 -24.41 5.48
C ILE A 234 -2.33 -24.85 4.02
N GLU A 235 -1.78 -26.04 3.76
CA GLU A 235 -1.54 -26.51 2.40
C GLU A 235 -2.80 -27.03 1.68
N ASN A 236 -3.90 -27.18 2.42
CA ASN A 236 -5.16 -27.69 1.90
C ASN A 236 -6.11 -26.58 1.45
N GLY A 237 -6.55 -26.62 0.19
CA GLY A 237 -7.62 -25.77 -0.33
C GLY A 237 -7.26 -24.27 -0.45
N PRO A 238 -8.21 -23.34 -0.23
CA PRO A 238 -8.00 -21.89 -0.43
C PRO A 238 -7.00 -21.26 0.55
N THR A 239 -6.78 -21.88 1.70
CA THR A 239 -5.84 -21.41 2.74
C THR A 239 -4.41 -21.37 2.21
N ARG A 240 -4.06 -22.23 1.24
CA ARG A 240 -2.74 -22.23 0.60
C ARG A 240 -2.52 -21.00 -0.26
N GLN A 241 -3.53 -20.60 -1.03
CA GLN A 241 -3.44 -19.42 -1.90
C GLN A 241 -3.48 -18.12 -1.09
N ALA A 242 -4.31 -18.08 -0.04
CA ALA A 242 -4.37 -16.97 0.90
C ALA A 242 -3.04 -16.80 1.65
N SER A 243 -2.46 -17.89 2.16
CA SER A 243 -1.15 -17.84 2.83
C SER A 243 -0.03 -17.43 1.88
N GLN A 244 0.03 -17.97 0.66
CA GLN A 244 0.99 -17.54 -0.36
C GLN A 244 0.87 -16.05 -0.68
N THR A 245 -0.37 -15.56 -0.87
CA THR A 245 -0.60 -14.13 -1.15
C THR A 245 -0.25 -13.27 0.05
N TYR A 246 -0.60 -13.69 1.25
CA TYR A 246 -0.25 -13.01 2.50
C TYR A 246 1.27 -12.87 2.65
N PHE A 247 2.01 -13.98 2.58
CA PHE A 247 3.47 -13.96 2.66
C PHE A 247 4.07 -13.10 1.54
N ARG A 248 3.62 -13.25 0.30
CA ARG A 248 4.09 -12.42 -0.83
C ARG A 248 3.88 -10.93 -0.57
N THR A 249 2.70 -10.53 -0.11
CA THR A 249 2.38 -9.13 0.19
C THR A 249 3.23 -8.61 1.33
N ILE A 250 3.34 -9.35 2.43
CA ILE A 250 4.12 -8.88 3.58
C ILE A 250 5.61 -8.81 3.26
N PHE A 251 6.20 -9.81 2.61
CA PHE A 251 7.60 -9.75 2.19
C PHE A 251 7.86 -8.56 1.27
N ARG A 252 6.96 -8.28 0.32
CA ARG A 252 7.03 -7.08 -0.53
C ARG A 252 7.00 -5.81 0.31
N ASN A 253 6.09 -5.71 1.27
CA ASN A 253 5.97 -4.55 2.14
C ASN A 253 7.22 -4.36 3.01
N GLN A 254 7.78 -5.42 3.59
CA GLN A 254 9.02 -5.33 4.38
C GLN A 254 10.21 -4.89 3.52
N ILE A 255 10.33 -5.41 2.30
CA ILE A 255 11.37 -4.95 1.36
C ILE A 255 11.17 -3.47 1.03
N GLN A 256 9.93 -3.01 0.83
CA GLN A 256 9.63 -1.59 0.63
C GLN A 256 9.98 -0.75 1.85
N PHE A 257 9.60 -1.15 3.07
CA PHE A 257 9.96 -0.42 4.30
C PHE A 257 11.47 -0.33 4.51
N LYS A 258 12.20 -1.40 4.21
CA LYS A 258 13.66 -1.40 4.21
C LYS A 258 14.20 -0.37 3.20
N ARG A 259 13.71 -0.38 1.96
CA ARG A 259 14.11 0.59 0.92
C ARG A 259 13.79 2.03 1.32
N MET A 260 12.64 2.28 1.94
CA MET A 260 12.26 3.60 2.45
C MET A 260 13.22 4.05 3.57
N ALA A 261 13.59 3.16 4.48
CA ALA A 261 14.57 3.48 5.53
C ALA A 261 15.94 3.82 4.92
N ASP A 262 16.38 3.06 3.91
CA ASP A 262 17.63 3.33 3.19
C ASP A 262 17.59 4.66 2.43
N GLN A 263 16.46 4.98 1.79
CA GLN A 263 16.24 6.26 1.14
C GLN A 263 16.26 7.43 2.14
N LYS A 264 15.59 7.30 3.28
CA LYS A 264 15.61 8.34 4.33
C LYS A 264 17.01 8.56 4.90
N ALA A 265 17.78 7.48 5.09
CA ALA A 265 19.18 7.60 5.49
C ALA A 265 20.02 8.33 4.43
N ALA A 266 19.84 8.02 3.14
CA ALA A 266 20.52 8.72 2.04
C ALA A 266 20.17 10.21 1.97
N ILE A 267 18.89 10.57 2.17
CA ILE A 267 18.46 11.97 2.28
C ILE A 267 19.12 12.64 3.48
N MET A 268 19.17 11.98 4.64
CA MET A 268 19.80 12.53 5.83
C MET A 268 21.31 12.78 5.63
N VAL A 269 21.99 11.87 4.93
CA VAL A 269 23.39 12.02 4.54
C VAL A 269 23.57 13.23 3.61
N SER A 270 22.77 13.34 2.55
CA SER A 270 22.92 14.41 1.56
C SER A 270 22.61 15.79 2.15
N VAL A 271 21.57 15.91 2.97
CA VAL A 271 21.21 17.16 3.65
C VAL A 271 22.33 17.60 4.60
N ASN A 272 22.83 16.70 5.45
CA ASN A 272 23.93 17.03 6.36
C ASN A 272 25.21 17.43 5.61
N ALA A 273 25.58 16.69 4.56
CA ALA A 273 26.77 16.99 3.76
C ALA A 273 26.65 18.35 3.05
N LEU A 274 25.48 18.65 2.48
CA LEU A 274 25.20 19.93 1.82
C LEU A 274 25.28 21.09 2.81
N LEU A 275 24.60 20.98 3.96
CA LEU A 275 24.57 22.04 4.97
C LEU A 275 25.96 22.32 5.57
N ILE A 276 26.74 21.27 5.86
CA ILE A 276 28.12 21.42 6.30
C ILE A 276 28.95 22.13 5.22
N GLY A 277 28.83 21.72 3.94
CA GLY A 277 29.55 22.36 2.84
C GLY A 277 29.21 23.83 2.65
N VAL A 278 27.93 24.20 2.73
CA VAL A 278 27.45 25.58 2.66
C VAL A 278 27.99 26.40 3.82
N LEU A 279 27.94 25.87 5.05
CA LEU A 279 28.43 26.58 6.24
C LEU A 279 29.94 26.79 6.20
N ILE A 280 30.72 25.79 5.79
CA ILE A 280 32.18 25.94 5.64
C ILE A 280 32.49 27.02 4.60
N THR A 281 31.82 26.98 3.45
CA THR A 281 31.98 27.99 2.40
C THR A 281 31.64 29.39 2.91
N PHE A 282 30.53 29.52 3.65
CA PHE A 282 30.08 30.79 4.21
C PHE A 282 31.06 31.37 5.25
N VAL A 283 31.56 30.54 6.18
CA VAL A 283 32.56 30.95 7.18
C VAL A 283 33.87 31.36 6.49
N SER A 284 34.31 30.60 5.49
CA SER A 284 35.57 30.84 4.80
C SER A 284 35.55 32.06 3.88
N TYR A 285 34.44 32.31 3.18
CA TYR A 285 34.33 33.41 2.20
C TYR A 285 34.31 34.80 2.84
N ARG A 286 33.65 34.94 4.01
CA ARG A 286 33.49 36.25 4.68
C ARG A 286 34.51 36.51 5.79
N ASN A 287 35.48 35.61 5.99
CA ASN A 287 36.49 35.70 7.06
C ASN A 287 35.87 35.95 8.45
N TRP A 288 34.69 35.37 8.71
CA TRP A 288 33.94 35.56 9.97
C TRP A 288 34.74 35.17 11.21
N ALA A 289 35.68 34.23 11.07
CA ALA A 289 36.61 33.85 12.12
C ALA A 289 37.46 35.01 12.65
N GLN A 290 37.69 36.06 11.85
CA GLN A 290 38.44 37.26 12.23
C GLN A 290 37.51 38.44 12.55
N THR A 291 36.37 38.55 11.86
CA THR A 291 35.50 39.74 11.92
C THR A 291 34.43 39.68 13.02
N SER A 292 33.91 38.50 13.38
CA SER A 292 32.93 38.35 14.48
C SER A 292 33.00 36.94 15.08
N PRO A 293 33.92 36.71 16.04
CA PRO A 293 34.18 35.39 16.62
C PRO A 293 32.97 34.80 17.37
N GLU A 294 32.02 35.64 17.80
CA GLU A 294 30.81 35.21 18.52
C GLU A 294 29.90 34.31 17.66
N ILE A 295 29.83 34.54 16.35
CA ILE A 295 29.02 33.74 15.42
C ILE A 295 29.66 32.38 15.10
N LEU A 296 30.96 32.21 15.39
CA LEU A 296 31.66 30.94 15.19
C LEU A 296 31.12 29.84 16.13
N LEU A 297 30.73 30.20 17.36
CA LEU A 297 30.23 29.26 18.36
C LEU A 297 28.97 28.51 17.88
N PRO A 298 27.85 29.18 17.47
CA PRO A 298 26.68 28.48 16.93
C PRO A 298 26.97 27.65 15.68
N VAL A 299 27.91 28.08 14.83
CA VAL A 299 28.29 27.33 13.61
C VAL A 299 29.04 26.05 13.96
N VAL A 300 30.00 26.10 14.89
CA VAL A 300 30.74 24.91 15.35
C VAL A 300 29.80 23.92 16.04
N VAL A 301 28.89 24.42 16.90
CA VAL A 301 27.85 23.59 17.54
C VAL A 301 26.98 22.90 16.48
N PHE A 302 26.56 23.64 15.45
CA PHE A 302 25.74 23.07 14.38
C PHE A 302 26.50 21.97 13.62
N ILE A 303 27.74 22.25 13.21
CA ILE A 303 28.58 21.30 12.47
C ILE A 303 28.82 20.03 13.29
N ALA A 304 29.07 20.16 14.59
CA ALA A 304 29.24 19.02 15.49
C ALA A 304 27.98 18.15 15.57
N CYS A 305 26.80 18.75 15.72
CA CYS A 305 25.53 18.03 15.72
C CYS A 305 25.20 17.42 14.35
N ALA A 306 25.46 18.12 13.25
CA ALA A 306 25.26 17.63 11.89
C ALA A 306 26.18 16.44 11.57
N LEU A 307 27.44 16.48 12.04
CA LEU A 307 28.38 15.35 11.96
C LEU A 307 27.89 14.15 12.78
N ALA A 308 27.47 14.37 14.02
CA ALA A 308 26.92 13.29 14.85
C ALA A 308 25.68 12.66 14.20
N SER A 309 24.77 13.48 13.66
CA SER A 309 23.62 13.01 12.88
C SER A 309 24.02 12.19 11.65
N LEU A 310 24.99 12.68 10.88
CA LEU A 310 25.54 12.01 9.71
C LEU A 310 26.11 10.63 10.06
N VAL A 311 26.84 10.51 11.17
CA VAL A 311 27.37 9.23 11.64
C VAL A 311 26.25 8.22 11.89
N TYR A 312 25.17 8.61 12.58
CA TYR A 312 24.03 7.72 12.81
C TYR A 312 23.32 7.32 11.51
N ALA A 313 23.19 8.23 10.55
CA ALA A 313 22.63 7.92 9.23
C ALA A 313 23.50 6.91 8.46
N LEU A 314 24.83 7.07 8.48
CA LEU A 314 25.76 6.13 7.86
C LEU A 314 25.74 4.76 8.53
N ILE A 315 25.63 4.70 9.86
CA ILE A 315 25.49 3.44 10.59
C ILE A 315 24.17 2.74 10.21
N ALA A 316 23.07 3.49 10.01
CA ALA A 316 21.79 2.92 9.57
C ALA A 316 21.85 2.30 8.16
N SER A 317 22.66 2.88 7.26
CA SER A 317 22.90 2.34 5.91
C SER A 317 23.87 1.16 5.89
N ARG A 318 24.62 0.90 6.97
CA ARG A 318 25.59 -0.20 7.03
C ARG A 318 24.88 -1.55 6.90
N PRO A 319 25.36 -2.48 6.04
CA PRO A 319 24.81 -3.82 5.95
C PRO A 319 24.99 -4.54 7.29
N HIS A 320 23.88 -5.05 7.83
CA HIS A 320 23.91 -5.80 9.08
C HIS A 320 23.83 -7.30 8.80
N SER A 321 24.83 -8.04 9.25
CA SER A 321 24.82 -9.50 9.20
C SER A 321 24.04 -10.06 10.39
N ARG A 322 23.02 -10.88 10.12
CA ARG A 322 22.36 -11.68 11.17
C ARG A 322 23.32 -12.78 11.64
N LYS A 323 23.39 -13.00 12.96
CA LYS A 323 24.03 -14.18 13.58
C LYS A 323 22.92 -15.09 14.11
N GLY A 324 22.88 -16.36 13.71
CA GLY A 324 22.04 -17.38 14.36
C GLY A 324 20.94 -18.06 13.53
N GLU A 325 20.78 -17.79 12.23
CA GLU A 325 19.73 -18.42 11.40
C GLU A 325 20.24 -19.54 10.47
N GLU A 326 21.23 -20.34 10.92
CA GLU A 326 21.89 -21.37 10.09
C GLU A 326 20.95 -22.48 9.54
N LYS A 327 19.71 -22.54 10.03
CA LYS A 327 18.69 -23.49 9.58
C LYS A 327 17.66 -22.91 8.61
N ASN A 328 17.57 -21.58 8.48
CA ASN A 328 16.55 -20.96 7.64
C ASN A 328 17.05 -20.77 6.20
N LEU A 329 16.51 -21.56 5.27
CA LEU A 329 16.89 -21.51 3.85
C LEU A 329 16.32 -20.29 3.11
N ALA A 330 15.32 -19.60 3.65
CA ALA A 330 14.80 -18.36 3.07
C ALA A 330 15.81 -17.19 3.21
N PHE A 331 16.75 -17.29 4.15
CA PHE A 331 17.75 -16.26 4.39
C PHE A 331 19.00 -16.45 3.50
N TYR A 332 19.33 -15.41 2.73
CA TYR A 332 20.47 -15.45 1.79
C TYR A 332 21.80 -15.81 2.46
N GLY A 333 22.04 -15.34 3.69
CA GLY A 333 23.30 -15.56 4.41
C GLY A 333 23.48 -16.99 4.93
N THR A 334 22.41 -17.78 4.97
CA THR A 334 22.44 -19.21 5.21
C THR A 334 22.72 -19.95 3.91
N VAL A 335 22.00 -19.62 2.84
CA VAL A 335 22.20 -20.20 1.51
C VAL A 335 23.62 -19.97 0.99
N SER A 336 24.19 -18.78 1.18
CA SER A 336 25.54 -18.44 0.70
C SER A 336 26.67 -19.23 1.35
N LYS A 337 26.40 -19.95 2.44
CA LYS A 337 27.38 -20.76 3.18
C LYS A 337 27.25 -22.27 2.89
N LEU A 338 26.23 -22.67 2.14
CA LEU A 338 25.97 -24.07 1.81
C LEU A 338 26.59 -24.42 0.45
N ASP A 339 27.09 -25.65 0.33
CA ASP A 339 27.41 -26.20 -0.99
C ASP A 339 26.12 -26.58 -1.73
N ARG A 340 26.24 -26.84 -3.04
CA ARG A 340 25.09 -27.14 -3.90
C ARG A 340 24.35 -28.41 -3.48
N GLN A 341 25.05 -29.47 -3.07
CA GLN A 341 24.42 -30.74 -2.71
C GLN A 341 23.63 -30.60 -1.41
N GLU A 342 24.23 -29.96 -0.41
CA GLU A 342 23.59 -29.72 0.88
C GLU A 342 22.42 -28.74 0.76
N PHE A 343 22.54 -27.71 -0.08
CA PHE A 343 21.42 -26.81 -0.37
C PHE A 343 20.25 -27.55 -1.02
N THR A 344 20.49 -28.35 -2.06
CA THR A 344 19.44 -29.13 -2.74
C THR A 344 18.74 -30.07 -1.77
N ARG A 345 19.50 -30.85 -0.98
CA ARG A 345 18.94 -31.77 0.02
C ARG A 345 18.03 -31.05 1.03
N ARG A 346 18.52 -29.97 1.65
CA ARG A 346 17.74 -29.22 2.64
C ARG A 346 16.51 -28.54 2.03
N MET A 347 16.62 -28.07 0.78
CA MET A 347 15.50 -27.46 0.07
C MET A 347 14.40 -28.48 -0.22
N GLU A 348 14.75 -29.68 -0.67
CA GLU A 348 13.80 -30.77 -0.90
C GLU A 348 13.10 -31.17 0.42
N GLU A 349 13.85 -31.35 1.50
CA GLU A 349 13.31 -31.63 2.84
C GLU A 349 12.35 -30.53 3.33
N THR A 350 12.70 -29.26 3.09
CA THR A 350 11.87 -28.12 3.49
C THR A 350 10.59 -28.04 2.67
N LEU A 351 10.64 -28.31 1.36
CA LEU A 351 9.46 -28.26 0.48
C LEU A 351 8.48 -29.41 0.72
N LEU A 352 8.96 -30.53 1.28
CA LEU A 352 8.13 -31.69 1.62
C LEU A 352 7.47 -31.55 3.00
N ASN A 353 7.89 -30.59 3.82
CA ASN A 353 7.39 -30.39 5.18
C ASN A 353 6.80 -28.97 5.33
N PRO A 354 5.45 -28.84 5.41
CA PRO A 354 4.79 -27.54 5.57
C PRO A 354 5.26 -26.75 6.79
N GLU A 355 5.51 -27.41 7.92
CA GLU A 355 5.99 -26.74 9.13
C GLU A 355 7.39 -26.15 8.94
N ALA A 356 8.26 -26.88 8.25
CA ALA A 356 9.60 -26.39 7.92
C ALA A 356 9.54 -25.23 6.93
N LEU A 357 8.70 -25.34 5.89
CA LEU A 357 8.51 -24.30 4.88
C LEU A 357 7.97 -23.01 5.50
N TYR A 358 6.82 -23.07 6.16
CA TYR A 358 6.18 -21.91 6.77
C TYR A 358 7.00 -21.37 7.96
N GLY A 359 7.62 -22.24 8.75
CA GLY A 359 8.53 -21.84 9.82
C GLY A 359 9.73 -21.03 9.31
N ASN A 360 10.33 -21.45 8.20
CA ASN A 360 11.42 -20.71 7.55
C ASN A 360 10.96 -19.32 7.05
N LEU A 361 9.78 -19.24 6.43
CA LEU A 361 9.20 -17.97 5.98
C LEU A 361 8.90 -17.03 7.15
N ILE A 362 8.28 -17.53 8.23
CA ILE A 362 7.97 -16.75 9.43
C ILE A 362 9.26 -16.25 10.09
N GLY A 363 10.27 -17.10 10.20
CA GLY A 363 11.57 -16.75 10.77
C GLY A 363 12.26 -15.63 9.99
N ASP A 364 12.33 -15.75 8.66
CA ASP A 364 12.99 -14.72 7.84
C ASP A 364 12.22 -13.40 7.88
N LEU A 365 10.88 -13.48 7.86
CA LEU A 365 10.02 -12.31 7.97
C LEU A 365 10.28 -11.55 9.28
N HIS A 366 10.30 -12.25 10.42
CA HIS A 366 10.59 -11.66 11.72
C HIS A 366 11.99 -11.04 11.75
N GLY A 367 12.99 -11.74 11.21
CA GLY A 367 14.35 -11.20 11.08
C GLY A 367 14.42 -9.95 10.20
N LEU A 368 13.59 -9.84 9.15
CA LEU A 368 13.54 -8.65 8.28
C LEU A 368 12.96 -7.48 9.07
N SER A 369 11.88 -7.71 9.80
CA SER A 369 11.25 -6.70 10.66
C SER A 369 12.21 -6.16 11.72
N GLN A 370 13.01 -7.02 12.37
CA GLN A 370 14.01 -6.57 13.36
C GLN A 370 15.09 -5.65 12.77
N ILE A 371 15.57 -5.94 11.55
CA ILE A 371 16.54 -5.09 10.86
C ILE A 371 15.93 -3.74 10.54
N ILE A 372 14.69 -3.72 10.06
CA ILE A 372 13.97 -2.49 9.72
C ILE A 372 13.77 -1.63 10.96
N ASP A 373 13.29 -2.21 12.07
CA ASP A 373 13.15 -1.49 13.34
C ASP A 373 14.46 -0.86 13.79
N ARG A 374 15.56 -1.62 13.77
CA ARG A 374 16.89 -1.09 14.12
C ARG A 374 17.27 0.12 13.24
N LYS A 375 17.06 0.06 11.92
CA LYS A 375 17.36 1.17 11.01
C LYS A 375 16.52 2.41 11.36
N TYR A 376 15.24 2.23 11.63
CA TYR A 376 14.36 3.33 12.02
C TYR A 376 14.75 3.95 13.36
N ARG A 377 15.19 3.16 14.35
CA ARG A 377 15.70 3.69 15.62
C ARG A 377 16.95 4.54 15.44
N LEU A 378 17.93 4.06 14.67
CA LEU A 378 19.15 4.82 14.37
C LEU A 378 18.83 6.11 13.62
N LEU A 379 17.93 6.04 12.65
CA LEU A 379 17.50 7.20 11.88
C LEU A 379 16.76 8.22 12.75
N LYS A 380 15.89 7.76 13.66
CA LYS A 380 15.21 8.63 14.64
C LYS A 380 16.21 9.37 15.52
N ILE A 381 17.27 8.69 15.97
CA ILE A 381 18.37 9.32 16.72
C ILE A 381 19.08 10.37 15.84
N ALA A 382 19.41 10.05 14.58
CA ALA A 382 20.03 11.00 13.65
C ALA A 382 19.18 12.27 13.47
N TYR A 383 17.87 12.11 13.27
CA TYR A 383 16.94 13.23 13.13
C TYR A 383 16.87 14.08 14.39
N ASN A 384 16.76 13.45 15.55
CA ASN A 384 16.68 14.18 16.82
C ASN A 384 17.94 15.00 17.09
N ILE A 385 19.13 14.42 16.87
CA ILE A 385 20.41 15.13 17.02
C ILE A 385 20.48 16.33 16.07
N PHE A 386 20.07 16.14 14.81
CA PHE A 386 20.06 17.23 13.82
C PHE A 386 19.10 18.35 14.21
N LEU A 387 17.87 18.01 14.60
CA LEU A 387 16.84 18.99 14.98
C LEU A 387 17.23 19.76 16.23
N VAL A 388 17.75 19.08 17.26
CA VAL A 388 18.23 19.72 18.48
C VAL A 388 19.44 20.61 18.18
N GLY A 389 20.38 20.15 17.35
CA GLY A 389 21.53 20.95 16.92
C GLY A 389 21.11 22.20 16.15
N LEU A 390 20.18 22.07 15.22
CA LEU A 390 19.62 23.20 14.48
C LEU A 390 18.95 24.22 15.41
N ALA A 391 18.08 23.75 16.30
CA ALA A 391 17.38 24.63 17.25
C ALA A 391 18.35 25.32 18.21
N ALA A 392 19.33 24.60 18.74
CA ALA A 392 20.35 25.15 19.62
C ALA A 392 21.20 26.22 18.92
N SER A 393 21.66 25.94 17.70
CA SER A 393 22.45 26.89 16.92
C SER A 393 21.68 28.14 16.52
N VAL A 394 20.41 28.00 16.11
CA VAL A 394 19.54 29.15 15.82
C VAL A 394 19.30 29.99 17.08
N SER A 395 19.04 29.33 18.21
CA SER A 395 18.83 30.02 19.49
C SER A 395 20.07 30.78 19.94
N LEU A 396 21.25 30.20 19.75
CA LEU A 396 22.54 30.86 20.02
C LEU A 396 22.75 32.09 19.14
N VAL A 397 22.47 32.00 17.83
CA VAL A 397 22.57 33.15 16.92
C VAL A 397 21.61 34.25 17.34
N LEU A 398 20.36 33.91 17.65
CA LEU A 398 19.38 34.90 18.11
C LEU A 398 19.80 35.55 19.43
N ALA A 399 20.30 34.77 20.39
CA ALA A 399 20.78 35.31 21.65
C ALA A 399 21.91 36.31 21.43
N ILE A 400 22.88 36.01 20.56
CA ILE A 400 23.98 36.92 20.22
C ILE A 400 23.44 38.20 19.56
N VAL A 401 22.53 38.07 18.58
CA VAL A 401 21.94 39.22 17.87
C VAL A 401 21.10 40.11 18.79
N TYR A 402 20.51 39.58 19.86
CA TYR A 402 19.74 40.36 20.84
C TYR A 402 20.59 40.96 21.97
N LEU A 403 21.79 40.40 22.24
CA LEU A 403 22.72 40.88 23.28
C LEU A 403 23.70 41.95 22.79
N VAL A 404 23.92 41.99 21.46
CA VAL A 404 24.68 43.02 20.73
C VAL A 404 23.71 44.10 20.25
#